data_AF-A0A4Y2JBV9-F1
#
_entry.id   AF-A0A4Y2JBV9-F1
#
_cell.length_a   1.000
_cell.length_b   1.000
_cell.length_c   1.000
_cell.angle_alpha   90.00
_cell.angle_beta   90.00
_cell.angle_gamma   90.00
#
_symmetry.space_group_name_H-M   'P 1'
#
loop_
_entity.id
_entity.type
_entity.pdbx_description
1 polymer ?
#
loop_
_entity_poly.entity_id
_entity_poly.type
_entity_poly.pdbx_seq_one_letter_code
_entity_poly.pdbx_strand_id
1 'polypeptide(L)'
;MDNANSHPDYLKLKNINLVFLPPNTTSMLQPLDQEGYRELLLRHVLSEISSCKSSQELVKSVSGLDAISWTTSALKKVEPGCVLKCFKKAGFFTSEVVTDSTTEENENELADLVANLDSNFTVEQYVDIDDDLSIEEENLPVSNFIHRDTTEALDPFRG
;
A
#
# COMPACT_ATOMS: atom_id res chain seq x y z
N MET A 1 6.39 4.16 -9.39
CA MET A 1 5.97 5.28 -8.52
C MET A 1 4.79 5.97 -9.20
N ASP A 2 3.77 6.37 -8.47
CA ASP A 2 2.69 7.20 -9.03
C ASP A 2 3.19 8.63 -9.27
N ASN A 3 2.31 9.46 -9.80
CA ASN A 3 2.58 10.84 -10.16
C ASN A 3 2.09 11.84 -9.09
N ALA A 4 2.01 11.42 -7.81
CA ALA A 4 1.66 12.34 -6.73
C ALA A 4 2.63 13.52 -6.65
N ASN A 5 2.13 14.68 -6.23
CA ASN A 5 2.93 15.92 -6.16
C ASN A 5 4.13 15.80 -5.21
N SER A 6 4.04 14.93 -4.21
CA SER A 6 5.12 14.58 -3.27
C SER A 6 6.23 13.73 -3.90
N HIS A 7 6.04 13.23 -5.13
CA HIS A 7 6.97 12.38 -5.86
C HIS A 7 7.73 13.17 -6.93
N PRO A 8 8.89 13.77 -6.59
CA PRO A 8 9.64 14.60 -7.52
C PRO A 8 10.26 13.78 -8.65
N ASP A 9 9.90 14.10 -9.89
CA ASP A 9 10.46 13.51 -11.11
C ASP A 9 11.92 13.93 -11.37
N TYR A 10 12.35 15.03 -10.76
CA TYR A 10 13.69 15.59 -10.90
C TYR A 10 14.73 14.96 -9.97
N LEU A 11 14.32 14.10 -9.03
CA LEU A 11 15.24 13.50 -8.04
C LEU A 11 16.12 12.44 -8.70
N LYS A 12 17.44 12.68 -8.72
CA LYS A 12 18.43 11.72 -9.20
C LYS A 12 19.13 11.01 -8.04
N LEU A 13 18.84 9.73 -7.88
CA LEU A 13 19.46 8.87 -6.88
C LEU A 13 20.65 8.11 -7.49
N LYS A 14 21.70 7.86 -6.70
CA LYS A 14 22.93 7.22 -7.21
C LYS A 14 22.80 5.73 -7.47
N ASN A 15 21.90 5.05 -6.75
CA ASN A 15 21.81 3.58 -6.73
C ASN A 15 20.38 3.07 -6.96
N ILE A 16 19.44 3.97 -7.26
CA ILE A 16 18.02 3.65 -7.44
C ILE A 16 17.57 4.31 -8.73
N ASN A 17 16.94 3.53 -9.61
CA ASN A 17 16.26 4.06 -10.78
C ASN A 17 14.79 4.33 -10.43
N LEU A 18 14.39 5.60 -10.45
CA LEU A 18 13.00 5.98 -10.23
C LEU A 18 12.25 5.91 -11.56
N VAL A 19 11.24 5.02 -11.61
CA VAL A 19 10.36 4.85 -12.76
C VAL A 19 8.93 5.21 -12.36
N PHE A 20 8.35 6.15 -13.11
CA PHE A 20 7.00 6.62 -12.93
C PHE A 20 6.03 5.79 -13.78
N LEU A 21 4.88 5.48 -13.18
CA LEU A 21 3.79 4.81 -13.87
C LEU A 21 3.08 5.81 -14.80
N PRO A 22 2.48 5.34 -15.91
CA PRO A 22 1.65 6.18 -16.75
C PRO A 22 0.58 6.93 -15.93
N PRO A 23 0.22 8.17 -16.29
CA PRO A 23 -0.83 8.91 -15.59
C PRO A 23 -2.15 8.13 -15.53
N ASN A 24 -2.87 8.22 -14.42
CA ASN A 24 -4.19 7.60 -14.19
C ASN A 24 -4.22 6.07 -14.34
N THR A 25 -3.11 5.39 -14.03
CA THR A 25 -3.03 3.92 -14.07
C THR A 25 -2.73 3.27 -12.72
N THR A 26 -2.76 4.06 -11.65
CA THR A 26 -2.33 3.64 -10.31
C THR A 26 -3.10 2.43 -9.81
N SER A 27 -4.44 2.45 -9.87
CA SER A 27 -5.30 1.33 -9.47
C SER A 27 -5.01 0.01 -10.20
N MET A 28 -4.49 0.08 -11.42
CA MET A 28 -4.17 -1.09 -12.24
C MET A 28 -2.73 -1.57 -12.04
N LEU A 29 -1.79 -0.63 -11.98
CA LEU A 29 -0.35 -0.89 -12.07
C LEU A 29 0.39 -0.72 -10.74
N GLN A 30 -0.22 -0.16 -9.70
CA GLN A 30 0.38 -0.15 -8.37
C GLN A 30 -0.09 -1.36 -7.56
N PRO A 31 0.83 -2.27 -7.17
CA PRO A 31 0.48 -3.42 -6.34
C PRO A 31 -0.15 -3.03 -5.00
N LEU A 32 0.14 -1.84 -4.47
CA LEU A 32 -0.39 -1.37 -3.20
C LEU A 32 -1.87 -0.93 -3.30
N ASP A 33 -2.29 -0.49 -4.49
CA ASP A 33 -3.68 -0.07 -4.75
C ASP A 33 -4.57 -1.24 -5.20
N GLN A 34 -4.04 -2.45 -5.27
CA GLN A 34 -4.83 -3.62 -5.62
C GLN A 34 -5.61 -4.17 -4.42
N GLU A 35 -6.84 -4.62 -4.71
CA GLU A 35 -7.84 -5.09 -3.74
C GLU A 35 -7.35 -6.23 -2.84
N GLY A 36 -6.55 -7.17 -3.35
CA GLY A 36 -6.12 -8.35 -2.58
C GLY A 36 -5.25 -8.00 -1.35
N TYR A 37 -4.50 -6.90 -1.41
CA TYR A 37 -3.76 -6.40 -0.25
C TYR A 37 -4.73 -5.76 0.77
N ARG A 38 -5.65 -4.92 0.29
CA ARG A 38 -6.63 -4.21 1.11
C ARG A 38 -7.56 -5.18 1.84
N GLU A 39 -7.97 -6.27 1.20
CA GLU A 39 -8.81 -7.33 1.78
C GLU A 39 -8.15 -7.99 3.01
N LEU A 40 -6.88 -8.39 2.91
CA LEU A 40 -6.15 -9.01 4.01
C LEU A 40 -6.02 -8.08 5.22
N LEU A 41 -5.78 -6.79 4.96
CA LEU A 41 -5.73 -5.78 6.02
C LEU A 41 -7.11 -5.61 6.66
N LEU A 42 -8.16 -5.45 5.86
CA LEU A 42 -9.53 -5.27 6.34
C LEU A 42 -9.97 -6.44 7.21
N ARG A 43 -9.67 -7.68 6.78
CA ARG A 43 -9.98 -8.90 7.54
C ARG A 43 -9.32 -8.90 8.91
N HIS A 44 -8.03 -8.51 8.98
CA HIS A 44 -7.35 -8.45 10.26
C HIS A 44 -7.95 -7.38 11.17
N VAL A 45 -8.18 -6.19 10.63
CA VAL A 45 -8.75 -5.06 11.38
C VAL A 45 -10.13 -5.45 11.94
N LEU A 46 -11.00 -6.04 11.11
CA LEU A 46 -12.32 -6.51 11.55
C LEU A 46 -12.25 -7.55 12.68
N SER A 47 -11.29 -8.48 12.61
CA SER A 47 -11.12 -9.51 13.65
C SER A 47 -10.70 -8.96 15.02
N GLU A 48 -9.98 -7.84 15.06
CA GLU A 48 -9.55 -7.19 16.31
C GLU A 48 -10.65 -6.27 16.86
N ILE A 49 -11.42 -5.65 15.97
CA ILE A 49 -12.46 -4.67 16.27
C ILE A 49 -13.78 -5.28 16.74
N SER A 50 -14.10 -6.51 16.32
CA SER A 50 -15.39 -7.18 16.61
C SER A 50 -15.66 -7.45 18.11
N SER A 51 -14.76 -7.05 19.01
CA SER A 51 -14.91 -7.16 20.46
C SER A 51 -15.76 -6.03 21.09
N CYS A 52 -16.07 -4.97 20.35
CA CYS A 52 -16.83 -3.81 20.85
C CYS A 52 -18.36 -3.98 20.74
N LYS A 53 -19.10 -3.37 21.67
CA LYS A 53 -20.57 -3.50 21.78
C LYS A 53 -21.37 -2.62 20.81
N SER A 54 -20.74 -1.60 20.23
CA SER A 54 -21.35 -0.66 19.28
C SER A 54 -20.28 0.06 18.45
N SER A 55 -20.56 0.30 17.16
CA SER A 55 -19.69 1.04 16.23
C SER A 55 -19.39 2.47 16.70
N GLN A 56 -20.30 3.11 17.43
CA GLN A 56 -20.07 4.47 17.97
C GLN A 56 -19.14 4.51 19.18
N GLU A 57 -19.13 3.46 20.01
CA GLU A 57 -18.18 3.34 21.11
C GLU A 57 -16.78 3.00 20.56
N LEU A 58 -16.75 2.13 19.55
CA LEU A 58 -15.54 1.73 18.86
C LEU A 58 -14.78 2.93 18.28
N VAL A 59 -15.41 3.74 17.43
CA VAL A 59 -14.74 4.88 16.76
C VAL A 59 -14.15 5.87 17.79
N LYS A 60 -14.73 5.96 18.98
CA LYS A 60 -14.23 6.82 20.07
C LYS A 60 -13.11 6.17 20.89
N SER A 61 -13.01 4.85 20.90
CA SER A 61 -12.01 4.09 21.67
C SER A 61 -10.75 3.77 20.89
N VAL A 62 -10.80 3.76 19.55
CA VAL A 62 -9.61 3.48 18.72
C VAL A 62 -8.65 4.66 18.77
N SER A 63 -7.45 4.41 19.29
CA SER A 63 -6.35 5.37 19.25
C SER A 63 -5.48 5.16 18.01
N GLY A 64 -4.66 6.17 17.67
CA GLY A 64 -3.66 6.02 16.61
C GLY A 64 -2.64 4.91 16.88
N LEU A 65 -2.36 4.59 18.15
CA LEU A 65 -1.49 3.47 18.51
C LEU A 65 -2.13 2.12 18.18
N ASP A 66 -3.44 2.01 18.42
CA ASP A 66 -4.20 0.80 18.06
C ASP A 66 -4.19 0.60 16.55
N ALA A 67 -4.44 1.67 15.78
CA ALA A 67 -4.36 1.64 14.32
C ALA A 67 -2.97 1.17 13.83
N ILE A 68 -1.87 1.76 14.33
CA ILE A 68 -0.50 1.36 13.99
C ILE A 68 -0.26 -0.11 14.35
N SER A 69 -0.71 -0.54 15.54
CA SER A 69 -0.57 -1.92 16.02
C SER A 69 -1.29 -2.91 15.11
N TRP A 70 -2.52 -2.59 14.72
CA TRP A 70 -3.33 -3.41 13.82
C TRP A 70 -2.74 -3.46 12.41
N THR A 71 -2.34 -2.33 11.82
CA THR A 71 -1.68 -2.32 10.51
C THR A 71 -0.39 -3.15 10.52
N THR A 72 0.43 -3.01 11.57
CA THR A 72 1.66 -3.80 11.72
C THR A 72 1.36 -5.30 11.84
N SER A 73 0.33 -5.65 12.58
CA SER A 73 -0.06 -7.04 12.81
C SER A 73 -0.70 -7.66 11.56
N ALA A 74 -1.49 -6.89 10.81
CA ALA A 74 -2.03 -7.29 9.51
C ALA A 74 -0.90 -7.56 8.53
N LEU A 75 0.05 -6.63 8.42
CA LEU A 75 1.17 -6.74 7.48
C LEU A 75 2.02 -7.99 7.76
N LYS A 76 2.20 -8.38 9.03
CA LYS A 76 2.88 -9.62 9.41
C LYS A 76 2.14 -10.89 9.01
N LYS A 77 0.82 -10.82 8.82
CA LYS A 77 -0.01 -11.95 8.38
C LYS A 77 -0.07 -12.06 6.85
N VAL A 78 0.42 -11.07 6.11
CA VAL A 78 0.49 -11.12 4.64
C VAL A 78 1.55 -12.14 4.23
N GLU A 79 1.12 -13.15 3.48
CA GLU A 79 2.04 -14.15 2.96
C GLU A 79 2.85 -13.61 1.77
N PRO A 80 4.11 -14.03 1.58
CA PRO A 80 4.91 -13.64 0.42
C PRO A 80 4.23 -13.96 -0.92
N GLY A 81 3.42 -15.02 -0.96
CA GLY A 81 2.62 -15.39 -2.15
C GLY A 81 1.60 -14.32 -2.54
N CYS A 82 0.99 -13.64 -1.56
CA CYS A 82 0.05 -12.55 -1.82
C CYS A 82 0.75 -11.36 -2.49
N VAL A 83 1.91 -10.95 -1.96
CA VAL A 83 2.71 -9.88 -2.56
C VAL A 83 3.11 -10.24 -3.98
N LEU A 84 3.56 -11.47 -4.22
CA LEU A 84 3.90 -11.94 -5.56
C LEU A 84 2.69 -11.91 -6.50
N LYS A 85 1.51 -12.37 -6.07
CA LYS A 85 0.27 -12.30 -6.86
C LYS A 85 -0.06 -10.86 -7.26
N CYS A 86 0.07 -9.88 -6.35
CA CYS A 86 -0.21 -8.46 -6.64
C CYS A 86 0.77 -7.89 -7.68
N PHE A 87 2.07 -8.12 -7.51
CA PHE A 87 3.07 -7.67 -8.49
C PHE A 87 2.87 -8.30 -9.86
N LYS A 88 2.51 -9.59 -9.91
CA LYS A 88 2.11 -10.28 -11.14
C LYS A 88 0.89 -9.61 -11.78
N LYS A 89 -0.20 -9.41 -11.04
CA LYS A 89 -1.42 -8.77 -11.56
C LYS A 89 -1.16 -7.35 -12.08
N ALA A 90 -0.26 -6.61 -11.43
CA ALA A 90 0.21 -5.28 -11.87
C ALA A 90 1.15 -5.30 -13.09
N GLY A 91 1.45 -6.47 -13.67
CA GLY A 91 2.26 -6.62 -14.87
C GLY A 91 3.77 -6.71 -14.62
N PHE A 92 4.21 -6.79 -13.37
CA PHE A 92 5.62 -7.00 -13.02
C PHE A 92 5.95 -8.49 -13.05
N PHE A 93 6.26 -9.02 -14.23
CA PHE A 93 6.73 -10.40 -14.41
C PHE A 93 8.19 -10.44 -14.86
N THR A 94 9.00 -11.22 -14.14
CA THR A 94 10.27 -11.75 -14.65
C THR A 94 10.03 -13.16 -15.16
N SER A 95 10.31 -13.40 -16.43
CA SER A 95 10.15 -14.70 -17.08
C SER A 95 11.16 -15.73 -16.54
N GLU A 96 10.92 -16.32 -15.36
CA GLU A 96 11.41 -17.66 -15.03
C GLU A 96 10.64 -18.27 -13.84
N VAL A 97 9.90 -19.34 -14.16
CA VAL A 97 9.41 -20.44 -13.30
C VAL A 97 8.72 -20.07 -11.98
N VAL A 98 7.38 -20.07 -11.98
CA VAL A 98 6.59 -20.70 -10.90
C VAL A 98 5.34 -21.31 -11.52
N THR A 99 5.18 -22.61 -11.33
CA THR A 99 3.99 -23.41 -11.67
C THR A 99 2.73 -22.75 -11.13
N ASP A 100 1.81 -22.56 -12.06
CA ASP A 100 0.47 -22.05 -11.86
C ASP A 100 -0.24 -22.93 -10.82
N SER A 101 -0.41 -22.37 -9.62
CA SER A 101 -1.47 -22.77 -8.71
C SER A 101 -2.39 -21.57 -8.65
N THR A 102 -3.24 -21.44 -9.67
CA THR A 102 -4.49 -20.68 -9.60
C THR A 102 -5.28 -21.21 -8.42
N THR A 103 -5.08 -20.64 -7.23
CA THR A 103 -6.23 -20.44 -6.36
C THR A 103 -6.89 -19.15 -6.82
N GLU A 104 -7.93 -19.33 -7.64
CA GLU A 104 -9.03 -18.36 -7.77
C GLU A 104 -9.62 -18.19 -6.36
N GLU A 105 -8.98 -17.36 -5.56
CA GLU A 105 -9.52 -16.93 -4.27
C GLU A 105 -10.54 -15.84 -4.57
N ASN A 106 -11.80 -16.29 -4.60
CA ASN A 106 -13.04 -15.56 -4.36
C ASN A 106 -12.96 -14.04 -4.62
N GLU A 107 -13.30 -13.63 -5.85
CA GLU A 107 -13.57 -12.23 -6.20
C GLU A 107 -14.73 -11.60 -5.37
N ASN A 108 -15.37 -12.37 -4.49
CA ASN A 108 -16.45 -11.93 -3.60
C ASN A 108 -16.04 -11.78 -2.11
N GLU A 109 -14.83 -12.13 -1.70
CA GLU A 109 -14.45 -12.09 -0.26
C GLU A 109 -14.37 -10.66 0.29
N LEU A 110 -13.88 -9.71 -0.49
CA LEU A 110 -13.88 -8.28 -0.12
C LEU A 110 -15.29 -7.73 0.07
N ALA A 111 -16.24 -8.12 -0.79
CA ALA A 111 -17.63 -7.70 -0.68
C ALA A 111 -18.29 -8.21 0.62
N ASP A 112 -17.99 -9.45 1.00
CA ASP A 112 -18.46 -10.03 2.27
C ASP A 112 -17.84 -9.30 3.48
N LEU A 113 -16.56 -8.95 3.42
CA LEU A 113 -15.90 -8.18 4.50
C LEU A 113 -16.48 -6.77 4.62
N VAL A 114 -16.69 -6.08 3.51
CA VAL A 114 -17.28 -4.72 3.49
C VAL A 114 -18.73 -4.75 4.02
N ALA A 115 -19.51 -5.78 3.69
CA ALA A 115 -20.86 -5.94 4.22
C ALA A 115 -20.91 -6.14 5.74
N ASN A 116 -19.81 -6.59 6.37
CA ASN A 116 -19.69 -6.71 7.82
C ASN A 116 -19.32 -5.38 8.52
N LEU A 117 -18.95 -4.33 7.78
CA LEU A 117 -18.90 -2.97 8.31
C LEU A 117 -20.31 -2.40 8.33
N ASP A 118 -20.85 -2.23 9.54
CA ASP A 118 -22.21 -1.78 9.79
C ASP A 118 -22.58 -0.51 8.95
N SER A 119 -23.66 -0.63 8.16
CA SER A 119 -24.38 0.38 7.34
C SER A 119 -23.82 0.80 5.96
N ASN A 120 -24.57 0.45 4.89
CA ASN A 120 -24.62 1.05 3.53
C ASN A 120 -23.30 1.33 2.79
N PHE A 121 -22.21 0.68 3.18
CA PHE A 121 -20.90 0.89 2.56
C PHE A 121 -20.70 -0.08 1.39
N THR A 122 -20.40 0.43 0.19
CA THR A 122 -20.13 -0.42 -0.98
C THR A 122 -18.63 -0.72 -1.12
N VAL A 123 -18.29 -1.74 -1.91
CA VAL A 123 -16.89 -2.09 -2.19
C VAL A 123 -16.18 -0.92 -2.87
N GLU A 124 -16.84 -0.26 -3.82
CA GLU A 124 -16.30 0.90 -4.53
C GLU A 124 -16.03 2.04 -3.55
N GLN A 125 -16.95 2.31 -2.63
CA GLN A 125 -16.73 3.32 -1.59
C GLN A 125 -15.53 2.98 -0.71
N TYR A 126 -15.26 1.71 -0.44
CA TYR A 126 -14.08 1.27 0.33
C TYR A 126 -12.78 1.41 -0.45
N VAL A 127 -12.79 1.07 -1.73
CA VAL A 127 -11.63 1.25 -2.61
C VAL A 127 -11.27 2.73 -2.71
N ASP A 128 -12.27 3.60 -2.79
CA ASP A 128 -12.11 5.03 -3.00
C ASP A 128 -12.07 5.84 -1.67
N ILE A 129 -12.05 5.20 -0.49
CA ILE A 129 -12.03 5.90 0.82
C ILE A 129 -10.91 6.95 0.89
N ASP A 130 -9.77 6.62 0.30
CA ASP A 130 -8.54 7.40 0.42
C ASP A 130 -8.43 8.50 -0.65
N ASP A 131 -9.31 8.51 -1.66
CA ASP A 131 -9.22 9.42 -2.81
C ASP A 131 -9.42 10.90 -2.42
N ASP A 132 -10.28 11.14 -1.42
CA ASP A 132 -10.60 12.48 -0.90
C ASP A 132 -9.67 12.92 0.25
N LEU A 133 -8.68 12.10 0.64
CA LEU A 133 -7.71 12.51 1.65
C LEU A 133 -6.86 13.66 1.10
N SER A 134 -6.79 14.75 1.86
CA SER A 134 -5.94 15.89 1.54
C SER A 134 -4.48 15.46 1.50
N ILE A 135 -3.95 15.32 0.29
CA ILE A 135 -2.51 15.21 0.04
C ILE A 135 -1.83 16.55 0.26
N GLU A 136 -0.55 16.56 0.63
CA GLU A 136 0.16 17.77 1.05
C GLU A 136 0.02 18.93 0.05
N GLU A 137 -0.25 20.14 0.56
CA GLU A 137 -0.18 21.37 -0.21
C GLU A 137 1.28 21.68 -0.61
N GLU A 138 1.44 21.96 -1.91
CA GLU A 138 2.59 22.50 -2.62
C GLU A 138 3.91 22.77 -1.85
N ASN A 139 4.98 22.13 -2.36
CA ASN A 139 6.36 22.60 -2.32
C ASN A 139 7.14 22.49 -1.00
N LEU A 140 7.10 21.34 -0.31
CA LEU A 140 8.25 20.93 0.49
C LEU A 140 9.24 20.20 -0.43
N PRO A 141 10.30 20.85 -0.95
CA PRO A 141 11.24 20.18 -1.82
C PRO A 141 11.93 19.07 -1.04
N VAL A 142 11.72 17.81 -1.47
CA VAL A 142 12.26 16.59 -0.86
C VAL A 142 13.79 16.67 -0.67
N SER A 143 14.47 17.49 -1.48
CA SER A 143 15.90 17.81 -1.32
C SER A 143 16.28 18.34 0.06
N ASN A 144 15.35 18.92 0.81
CA ASN A 144 15.59 19.41 2.17
C ASN A 144 15.80 18.28 3.19
N PHE A 145 15.34 17.06 2.88
CA PHE A 145 15.41 15.91 3.79
C PHE A 145 16.51 14.91 3.40
N ILE A 146 17.11 15.04 2.22
CA ILE A 146 18.23 14.21 1.79
C ILE A 146 19.52 14.81 2.33
N HIS A 147 20.01 14.28 3.46
CA HIS A 147 21.35 14.62 3.95
C HIS A 147 22.39 14.26 2.88
N ARG A 148 23.10 15.28 2.39
CA ARG A 148 24.09 15.19 1.31
C ARG A 148 25.44 14.60 1.78
N ASP A 149 25.48 13.94 2.93
CA ASP A 149 26.70 13.43 3.56
C ASP A 149 26.90 11.94 3.28
N THR A 150 27.24 11.60 2.04
CA THR A 150 28.03 10.38 1.75
C THR A 150 28.83 10.56 0.46
N THR A 151 29.62 11.63 0.39
CA THR A 151 30.69 11.77 -0.61
C THR A 151 31.95 12.30 0.04
N GLU A 152 32.52 11.53 0.95
CA GLU A 152 33.93 11.65 1.29
C GLU A 152 34.38 10.36 1.99
N ALA A 153 34.62 9.31 1.20
CA ALA A 153 35.64 8.30 1.48
C ALA A 153 35.72 7.26 0.35
N LEU A 154 36.94 7.12 -0.19
CA LEU A 154 37.50 6.02 -0.97
C LEU A 154 37.27 6.04 -2.48
N ASP A 155 38.15 6.76 -3.15
CA ASP A 155 38.64 6.46 -4.49
C ASP A 155 39.99 5.74 -4.33
N PRO A 156 40.09 4.39 -4.42
CA PRO A 156 41.34 3.68 -4.15
C PRO A 156 42.09 3.21 -5.40
N PHE A 157 41.87 3.80 -6.58
CA PHE A 157 42.67 3.46 -7.77
C PHE A 157 43.15 4.68 -8.55
N ARG A 158 44.22 5.28 -8.04
CA ARG A 158 45.15 6.10 -8.83
C ARG A 158 46.57 5.60 -8.55
N GLY A 159 47.15 4.87 -9.49
CA GLY A 159 48.51 4.33 -9.44
C GLY A 159 48.62 2.99 -10.11
#